data_AF-A0A1Z8MG26-F1
#
_entry.id   AF-A0A1Z8MG26-F1
#
_cell.length_a   1.000
_cell.length_b   1.000
_cell.length_c   1.000
_cell.angle_alpha   90.00
_cell.angle_beta   90.00
_cell.angle_gamma   90.00
#
_symmetry.space_group_name_H-M   'P 1'
#
loop_
_entity.id
_entity.type
_entity.pdbx_description
1 polymer ?
#
loop_
_entity_poly.entity_id
_entity_poly.type
_entity_poly.pdbx_seq_one_letter_code
_entity_poly.pdbx_strand_id
1 'polypeptide(L)'
;MASESGDLLRCLGSRPCYGVASSHFGRSNLHLAQCCRALRITMRDTCHRGGVLVSVLGTAIDSWAALAASRFEMPLIRFRLADSGTVPGQLVPCQQGPLQFEVPVQTSLSADRLLFALSPRVDVLFRRSGGRIDQAMRWRLAVDQSAWLRVSESESADGERDELINKHALPLPLRINAPSHFVDPGRLCSTSCWCRQEDEWLIHCTRQRFGPWPNQSKVEFLLSLLASADLRQWTPQGVLERILSQGRLTASAVTSDRRFPVVCFSARSLSHLLAQRCYRSHVQRWDYEPYGVAIRKSAAIDLGIRPVIYGTRQTKASLPMDQRYRFQAIGKQTDWRSEQEWRSLQDVDLTQFHPDDIRVFSSAASR
;
A
#
# COMPACT_ATOMS: atom_id res chain seq x y z
N MET A 1 -2.22 30.75 -23.19
CA MET A 1 -3.06 29.52 -23.25
C MET A 1 -3.11 28.85 -24.62
N ALA A 2 -3.57 29.50 -25.72
CA ALA A 2 -3.57 28.87 -27.06
C ALA A 2 -2.18 28.81 -27.73
N SER A 3 -1.30 29.79 -27.48
CA SER A 3 0.07 29.83 -28.00
C SER A 3 1.01 28.84 -27.31
N GLU A 4 0.91 28.72 -25.97
CA GLU A 4 1.75 27.80 -25.18
C GLU A 4 1.51 26.33 -25.55
N SER A 5 0.27 25.94 -25.82
CA SER A 5 -0.06 24.57 -26.26
C SER A 5 0.56 24.23 -27.62
N GLY A 6 0.63 25.17 -28.56
CA GLY A 6 1.21 24.97 -29.89
C GLY A 6 2.72 24.79 -29.89
N ASP A 7 3.44 25.57 -29.06
CA ASP A 7 4.89 25.44 -28.89
C ASP A 7 5.28 24.17 -28.14
N LEU A 8 4.48 23.79 -27.14
CA LEU A 8 4.70 22.57 -26.37
C LEU A 8 4.50 21.31 -27.23
N LEU A 9 3.52 21.30 -28.15
CA LEU A 9 3.32 20.22 -29.11
C LEU A 9 4.49 20.06 -30.09
N ARG A 10 5.08 21.17 -30.57
CA ARG A 10 6.31 21.14 -31.40
C ARG A 10 7.52 20.66 -30.60
N CYS A 11 7.62 21.04 -29.32
CA CYS A 11 8.69 20.59 -28.43
C CYS A 11 8.55 19.10 -28.06
N LEU A 12 7.33 18.57 -27.92
CA LEU A 12 7.11 17.14 -27.66
C LEU A 12 7.41 16.27 -28.88
N GLY A 13 7.16 16.76 -30.10
CA GLY A 13 7.38 16.02 -31.35
C GLY A 13 8.85 15.72 -31.71
N SER A 14 9.81 16.41 -31.09
CA SER A 14 11.26 16.21 -31.31
C SER A 14 11.98 15.50 -30.16
N ARG A 15 11.27 15.23 -29.05
CA ARG A 15 11.86 14.62 -27.85
C ARG A 15 11.65 13.11 -27.86
N PRO A 16 12.60 12.32 -27.34
CA PRO A 16 12.42 10.87 -27.25
C PRO A 16 11.31 10.52 -26.25
N CYS A 17 10.36 9.69 -26.69
CA CYS A 17 9.27 9.18 -25.87
C CYS A 17 9.71 7.89 -25.15
N TYR A 18 9.66 7.89 -23.82
CA TYR A 18 10.01 6.72 -23.02
C TYR A 18 8.79 6.15 -22.30
N GLY A 19 8.51 4.87 -22.55
CA GLY A 19 7.35 4.18 -22.03
C GLY A 19 7.56 3.72 -20.58
N VAL A 20 6.49 3.73 -19.80
CA VAL A 20 6.43 3.08 -18.49
C VAL A 20 5.25 2.12 -18.42
N ALA A 21 5.50 0.91 -17.96
CA ALA A 21 4.53 -0.16 -17.89
C ALA A 21 4.59 -0.87 -16.54
N SER A 22 3.45 -1.39 -16.09
CA SER A 22 3.43 -2.27 -14.93
C SER A 22 2.20 -3.16 -14.92
N SER A 23 2.38 -4.39 -14.43
CA SER A 23 1.29 -5.21 -13.90
C SER A 23 0.75 -4.59 -12.60
N HIS A 24 -0.38 -5.10 -12.09
CA HIS A 24 -0.95 -4.63 -10.83
C HIS A 24 0.01 -4.82 -9.64
N PHE A 25 0.26 -3.74 -8.88
CA PHE A 25 1.20 -3.66 -7.77
C PHE A 25 0.81 -4.43 -6.48
N GLY A 26 -0.27 -5.20 -6.47
CA GLY A 26 -0.73 -5.87 -5.24
C GLY A 26 -1.02 -4.90 -4.08
N ARG A 27 -0.80 -5.36 -2.84
CA ARG A 27 -1.10 -4.62 -1.59
C ARG A 27 0.09 -4.43 -0.64
N SER A 28 1.26 -4.99 -0.98
CA SER A 28 2.44 -4.97 -0.10
C SER A 28 3.13 -3.60 -0.14
N ASN A 29 3.33 -2.96 1.01
CA ASN A 29 4.06 -1.69 1.08
C ASN A 29 5.49 -1.82 0.58
N LEU A 30 6.16 -2.96 0.82
CA LEU A 30 7.48 -3.23 0.28
C LEU A 30 7.44 -3.17 -1.26
N HIS A 31 6.51 -3.88 -1.88
CA HIS A 31 6.38 -3.92 -3.32
C HIS A 31 6.04 -2.53 -3.92
N LEU A 32 5.13 -1.79 -3.27
CA LEU A 32 4.78 -0.44 -3.66
C LEU A 32 5.99 0.51 -3.55
N ALA A 33 6.78 0.40 -2.49
CA ALA A 33 8.00 1.18 -2.31
C ALA A 33 9.07 0.85 -3.34
N GLN A 34 9.23 -0.43 -3.70
CA GLN A 34 10.11 -0.88 -4.77
C GLN A 34 9.67 -0.24 -6.10
N CYS A 35 8.38 -0.31 -6.43
CA CYS A 35 7.84 0.31 -7.65
C CYS A 35 8.02 1.83 -7.66
N CYS A 36 7.83 2.53 -6.54
CA CYS A 36 8.13 3.95 -6.41
C CYS A 36 9.62 4.26 -6.62
N ARG A 37 10.53 3.39 -6.15
CA ARG A 37 11.97 3.54 -6.40
C ARG A 37 12.29 3.39 -7.88
N ALA A 38 11.75 2.38 -8.55
CA ALA A 38 11.90 2.25 -10.00
C ALA A 38 11.33 3.46 -10.74
N LEU A 39 10.13 3.92 -10.36
CA LEU A 39 9.50 5.08 -10.98
C LEU A 39 10.38 6.32 -10.83
N ARG A 40 10.97 6.57 -9.65
CA ARG A 40 11.94 7.67 -9.47
C ARG A 40 13.16 7.56 -10.40
N ILE A 41 13.69 6.35 -10.60
CA ILE A 41 14.83 6.12 -11.49
C ILE A 41 14.42 6.43 -12.94
N THR A 42 13.26 5.91 -13.37
CA THR A 42 12.66 6.20 -14.67
C THR A 42 12.50 7.70 -14.88
N MET A 43 11.93 8.43 -13.92
CA MET A 43 11.69 9.87 -14.00
C MET A 43 13.00 10.66 -14.14
N ARG A 44 14.00 10.37 -13.29
CA ARG A 44 15.30 11.04 -13.32
C ARG A 44 16.04 10.78 -14.64
N ASP A 45 16.03 9.55 -15.12
CA ASP A 45 16.70 9.20 -16.37
C ASP A 45 15.97 9.77 -17.60
N THR A 46 14.64 9.81 -17.61
CA THR A 46 13.86 10.53 -18.65
C THR A 46 14.20 12.01 -18.66
N CYS A 47 14.19 12.66 -17.49
CA CYS A 47 14.50 14.08 -17.33
C CYS A 47 15.92 14.40 -17.82
N HIS A 48 16.92 13.63 -17.35
CA HIS A 48 18.32 13.80 -17.76
C HIS A 48 18.52 13.68 -19.27
N ARG A 49 17.72 12.85 -19.95
CA ARG A 49 17.78 12.65 -21.40
C ARG A 49 16.91 13.61 -22.20
N GLY A 50 16.27 14.57 -21.53
CA GLY A 50 15.35 15.50 -22.18
C GLY A 50 14.18 14.78 -22.84
N GLY A 51 13.76 13.62 -22.34
CA GLY A 51 12.66 12.84 -22.92
C GLY A 51 11.28 13.25 -22.41
N VAL A 52 10.27 12.56 -22.92
CA VAL A 52 8.85 12.65 -22.52
C VAL A 52 8.42 11.29 -22.02
N LEU A 53 7.69 11.23 -20.91
CA LEU A 53 7.16 9.95 -20.43
C LEU A 53 5.87 9.60 -21.16
N VAL A 54 5.71 8.32 -21.49
CA VAL A 54 4.49 7.79 -22.10
C VAL A 54 3.91 6.67 -21.25
N SER A 55 2.61 6.70 -21.01
CA SER A 55 1.87 5.61 -20.37
C SER A 55 0.52 5.36 -21.06
N VAL A 56 -0.08 4.21 -20.75
CA VAL A 56 -1.42 3.88 -21.21
C VAL A 56 -2.43 4.36 -20.16
N LEU A 57 -3.39 5.19 -20.59
CA LEU A 57 -4.45 5.72 -19.73
C LEU A 57 -5.29 4.56 -19.14
N GLY A 58 -5.61 4.64 -17.85
CA GLY A 58 -6.45 3.66 -17.16
C GLY A 58 -5.76 2.34 -16.78
N THR A 59 -4.45 2.19 -17.05
CA THR A 59 -3.69 1.02 -16.60
C THR A 59 -3.26 1.13 -15.13
N ALA A 60 -2.77 0.03 -14.56
CA ALA A 60 -2.35 -0.02 -13.16
C ALA A 60 -1.28 1.04 -12.81
N ILE A 61 -0.38 1.33 -13.75
CA ILE A 61 0.70 2.32 -13.60
C ILE A 61 0.22 3.77 -13.79
N ASP A 62 -0.90 4.00 -14.47
CA ASP A 62 -1.30 5.32 -14.97
C ASP A 62 -1.35 6.39 -13.87
N SER A 63 -2.14 6.15 -12.82
CA SER A 63 -2.25 7.07 -11.68
C SER A 63 -0.91 7.32 -10.95
N TRP A 64 0.01 6.36 -10.99
CA TRP A 64 1.34 6.51 -10.38
C TRP A 64 2.27 7.31 -11.28
N ALA A 65 2.25 7.03 -12.58
CA ALA A 65 3.01 7.77 -13.59
C ALA A 65 2.60 9.24 -13.63
N ALA A 66 1.29 9.53 -13.60
CA ALA A 66 0.77 10.90 -13.54
C ALA A 66 1.24 11.63 -12.28
N LEU A 67 1.10 11.01 -11.10
CA LEU A 67 1.53 11.62 -9.85
C LEU A 67 3.04 11.89 -9.80
N ALA A 68 3.84 10.92 -10.26
CA ALA A 68 5.28 11.08 -10.32
C ALA A 68 5.69 12.12 -11.37
N ALA A 69 5.09 12.13 -12.56
CA ALA A 69 5.36 13.14 -13.59
C ALA A 69 5.11 14.56 -13.06
N SER A 70 3.98 14.78 -12.37
CA SER A 70 3.71 16.07 -11.70
C SER A 70 4.76 16.41 -10.65
N ARG A 71 5.17 15.43 -9.82
CA ARG A 71 6.18 15.65 -8.77
C ARG A 71 7.57 15.98 -9.31
N PHE A 72 7.90 15.48 -10.49
CA PHE A 72 9.17 15.69 -11.18
C PHE A 72 9.09 16.79 -12.26
N GLU A 73 7.95 17.49 -12.37
CA GLU A 73 7.72 18.55 -13.36
C GLU A 73 8.03 18.12 -14.80
N MET A 74 7.66 16.89 -15.13
CA MET A 74 8.03 16.24 -16.38
C MET A 74 6.81 16.07 -17.29
N PRO A 75 6.95 16.29 -18.61
CA PRO A 75 5.87 16.02 -19.54
C PRO A 75 5.47 14.54 -19.58
N LEU A 76 4.17 14.30 -19.54
CA LEU A 76 3.56 12.97 -19.65
C LEU A 76 2.50 12.96 -20.75
N ILE A 77 2.66 12.04 -21.70
CA ILE A 77 1.64 11.72 -22.70
C ILE A 77 0.98 10.41 -22.30
N ARG A 78 -0.34 10.43 -22.13
CA ARG A 78 -1.15 9.24 -21.87
C ARG A 78 -1.97 8.95 -23.10
N PHE A 79 -1.84 7.76 -23.65
CA PHE A 79 -2.68 7.38 -24.77
C PHE A 79 -3.76 6.40 -24.36
N ARG A 80 -4.87 6.44 -25.10
CA ARG A 80 -5.95 5.45 -25.05
C ARG A 80 -6.26 5.00 -26.47
N LEU A 81 -6.82 3.80 -26.63
CA LEU A 81 -7.34 3.41 -27.93
C LEU A 81 -8.58 4.25 -28.25
N ALA A 82 -8.70 4.70 -29.49
CA ALA A 82 -9.83 5.52 -29.93
C ALA A 82 -11.11 4.67 -29.99
N ASP A 83 -12.18 5.19 -29.40
CA ASP A 83 -13.53 4.61 -29.54
C ASP A 83 -14.23 5.22 -30.76
N SER A 84 -15.29 4.55 -31.23
CA SER A 84 -16.15 5.05 -32.31
C SER A 84 -16.63 6.48 -32.02
N GLY A 85 -16.23 7.45 -32.85
CA GLY A 85 -16.58 8.87 -32.71
C GLY A 85 -15.53 9.75 -32.03
N THR A 86 -14.38 9.20 -31.60
CA THR A 86 -13.26 10.02 -31.11
C THR A 86 -12.37 10.45 -32.29
N VAL A 87 -11.98 11.74 -32.34
CA VAL A 87 -10.98 12.23 -33.32
C VAL A 87 -9.58 11.74 -32.90
N PRO A 88 -8.94 10.81 -33.64
CA PRO A 88 -7.63 10.28 -33.26
C PRO A 88 -6.52 11.31 -33.41
N GLY A 89 -5.44 11.17 -32.65
CA GLY A 89 -4.21 11.95 -32.80
C GLY A 89 -4.25 13.37 -32.22
N GLN A 90 -5.41 13.84 -31.77
CA GLN A 90 -5.49 15.13 -31.09
C GLN A 90 -4.99 15.01 -29.65
N LEU A 91 -3.96 15.78 -29.32
CA LEU A 91 -3.46 15.92 -27.95
C LEU A 91 -4.36 16.87 -27.16
N VAL A 92 -4.90 16.37 -26.05
CA VAL A 92 -5.81 17.09 -25.15
C VAL A 92 -5.09 17.33 -23.82
N PRO A 93 -4.90 18.58 -23.37
CA PRO A 93 -4.36 18.84 -22.03
C PRO A 93 -5.23 18.21 -20.95
N CYS A 94 -4.62 17.55 -19.97
CA CYS A 94 -5.37 17.00 -18.84
C CYS A 94 -5.57 18.04 -17.73
N GLN A 95 -6.69 17.95 -17.03
CA GLN A 95 -6.97 18.69 -15.80
C GLN A 95 -6.09 18.27 -14.60
N GLN A 96 -5.38 17.14 -14.67
CA GLN A 96 -4.64 16.55 -13.55
C GLN A 96 -3.24 17.14 -13.32
N GLY A 97 -2.80 18.07 -14.17
CA GLY A 97 -1.57 18.82 -13.94
C GLY A 97 -1.01 19.49 -15.20
N PRO A 98 -0.14 20.50 -15.02
CA PRO A 98 0.59 21.07 -16.14
C PRO A 98 1.44 19.98 -16.80
N LEU A 99 1.58 20.06 -18.13
CA LEU A 99 2.40 19.13 -18.94
C LEU A 99 1.86 17.68 -19.06
N GLN A 100 0.60 17.44 -18.70
CA GLN A 100 -0.05 16.15 -18.94
C GLN A 100 -1.00 16.24 -20.14
N PHE A 101 -0.88 15.28 -21.05
CA PHE A 101 -1.67 15.23 -22.28
C PHE A 101 -2.29 13.87 -22.48
N GLU A 102 -3.48 13.85 -23.08
CA GLU A 102 -4.18 12.65 -23.50
C GLU A 102 -4.26 12.59 -25.02
N VAL A 103 -4.03 11.42 -25.59
CA VAL A 103 -4.15 11.20 -27.04
C VAL A 103 -4.92 9.91 -27.35
N PRO A 104 -6.05 9.99 -28.04
CA PRO A 104 -6.71 8.81 -28.59
C PRO A 104 -5.94 8.32 -29.82
N VAL A 105 -5.65 7.02 -29.89
CA VAL A 105 -4.89 6.42 -30.98
C VAL A 105 -5.71 5.33 -31.64
N GLN A 106 -5.82 5.39 -32.97
CA GLN A 106 -6.45 4.35 -33.76
C GLN A 106 -5.39 3.36 -34.23
N THR A 107 -5.53 2.10 -33.84
CA THR A 107 -4.58 1.03 -34.21
C THR A 107 -5.25 -0.34 -34.07
N SER A 108 -4.70 -1.36 -34.75
CA SER A 108 -5.03 -2.77 -34.53
C SER A 108 -4.25 -3.39 -33.37
N LEU A 109 -3.23 -2.70 -32.85
CA LEU A 109 -2.45 -3.18 -31.71
C LEU A 109 -3.24 -3.01 -30.40
N SER A 110 -3.07 -3.96 -29.49
CA SER A 110 -3.46 -3.76 -28.09
C SER A 110 -2.70 -2.57 -27.50
N ALA A 111 -3.27 -1.86 -26.52
CA ALA A 111 -2.65 -0.70 -25.90
C ALA A 111 -1.24 -0.99 -25.34
N ASP A 112 -1.03 -2.14 -24.71
CA ASP A 112 0.30 -2.53 -24.21
C ASP A 112 1.30 -2.71 -25.36
N ARG A 113 0.96 -3.46 -26.43
CA ARG A 113 1.84 -3.58 -27.61
C ARG A 113 2.13 -2.23 -28.27
N LEU A 114 1.15 -1.33 -28.33
CA LEU A 114 1.36 0.01 -28.86
C LEU A 114 2.39 0.78 -28.04
N LEU A 115 2.34 0.71 -26.70
CA LEU A 115 3.33 1.36 -25.82
C LEU A 115 4.75 0.89 -26.16
N PHE A 116 4.93 -0.43 -26.31
CA PHE A 116 6.23 -1.04 -26.63
C PHE A 116 6.69 -0.75 -28.06
N ALA A 117 5.76 -0.56 -29.01
CA ALA A 117 6.08 -0.20 -30.38
C ALA A 117 6.52 1.26 -30.52
N LEU A 118 5.86 2.18 -29.80
CA LEU A 118 6.09 3.62 -29.91
C LEU A 118 7.31 4.11 -29.12
N SER A 119 7.72 3.37 -28.09
CA SER A 119 8.73 3.84 -27.14
C SER A 119 10.09 3.18 -27.41
N PRO A 120 11.13 3.94 -27.82
CA PRO A 120 12.50 3.40 -27.94
C PRO A 120 13.04 2.81 -26.63
N ARG A 121 12.57 3.30 -25.48
CA ARG A 121 12.82 2.72 -24.15
C ARG A 121 11.51 2.41 -23.47
N VAL A 122 11.41 1.24 -22.82
CA VAL A 122 10.28 0.92 -21.92
C VAL A 122 10.80 0.44 -20.58
N ASP A 123 10.31 1.06 -19.51
CA ASP A 123 10.59 0.63 -18.14
C ASP A 123 9.39 -0.16 -17.58
N VAL A 124 9.61 -1.44 -17.28
CA VAL A 124 8.63 -2.34 -16.69
C VAL A 124 8.88 -2.45 -15.19
N LEU A 125 8.00 -1.85 -14.40
CA LEU A 125 8.16 -1.69 -12.94
C LEU A 125 7.77 -2.93 -12.14
N PHE A 126 6.80 -3.67 -12.65
CA PHE A 126 6.44 -4.99 -12.16
C PHE A 126 5.84 -5.82 -13.29
N ARG A 127 6.22 -7.10 -13.31
CA ARG A 127 5.82 -8.07 -14.32
C ARG A 127 5.26 -9.31 -13.64
N ARG A 128 3.99 -9.62 -13.93
CA ARG A 128 3.40 -10.93 -13.66
C ARG A 128 3.64 -11.85 -14.84
N SER A 129 4.26 -13.01 -14.61
CA SER A 129 4.51 -14.02 -15.66
C SER A 129 3.20 -14.41 -16.36
N GLY A 130 3.22 -14.44 -17.69
CA GLY A 130 2.06 -14.74 -18.54
C GLY A 130 1.04 -13.59 -18.69
N GLY A 131 1.22 -12.47 -17.99
CA GLY A 131 0.33 -11.31 -18.09
C GLY A 131 0.45 -10.53 -19.41
N ARG A 132 -0.44 -9.55 -19.63
CA ARG A 132 -0.45 -8.73 -20.87
C ARG A 132 0.86 -7.98 -21.11
N ILE A 133 1.44 -7.39 -20.05
CA ILE A 133 2.74 -6.71 -20.12
C ILE A 133 3.86 -7.69 -20.48
N ASP A 134 3.87 -8.89 -19.89
CA ASP A 134 4.84 -9.93 -20.20
C ASP A 134 4.75 -10.37 -21.68
N GLN A 135 3.52 -10.54 -22.19
CA GLN A 135 3.28 -10.87 -23.60
C GLN A 135 3.70 -9.75 -24.56
N ALA A 136 3.40 -8.49 -24.25
CA ALA A 136 3.80 -7.34 -25.07
C ALA A 136 5.33 -7.17 -25.10
N MET A 137 5.98 -7.37 -23.96
CA MET A 137 7.42 -7.32 -23.81
C MET A 137 8.12 -8.42 -24.62
N ARG A 138 7.66 -9.67 -24.52
CA ARG A 138 8.19 -10.77 -25.34
C ARG A 138 7.98 -10.54 -26.84
N TRP A 139 6.80 -10.04 -27.22
CA TRP A 139 6.54 -9.64 -28.61
C TRP A 139 7.56 -8.59 -29.08
N ARG A 140 7.86 -7.57 -28.28
CA ARG A 140 8.84 -6.53 -28.62
C ARG A 140 10.25 -7.12 -28.80
N LEU A 141 10.71 -7.94 -27.85
CA LEU A 141 12.04 -8.56 -27.91
C LEU A 141 12.19 -9.56 -29.08
N ALA A 142 11.10 -10.21 -29.49
CA ALA A 142 11.10 -11.07 -30.67
C ALA A 142 11.23 -10.27 -31.98
N VAL A 143 10.71 -9.04 -32.01
CA VAL A 143 10.79 -8.15 -33.18
C VAL A 143 12.11 -7.36 -33.20
N ASP A 144 12.58 -6.92 -32.04
CA ASP A 144 13.76 -6.06 -31.90
C ASP A 144 14.48 -6.36 -30.58
N GLN A 145 15.59 -7.10 -30.69
CA GLN A 145 16.45 -7.46 -29.55
C GLN A 145 17.36 -6.32 -29.07
N SER A 146 17.45 -5.23 -29.84
CA SER A 146 18.17 -4.01 -29.45
C SER A 146 17.29 -3.04 -28.67
N ALA A 147 16.00 -3.35 -28.54
CA ALA A 147 15.04 -2.53 -27.82
C ALA A 147 15.52 -2.25 -26.39
N TRP A 148 15.52 -0.98 -26.00
CA TRP A 148 16.02 -0.59 -24.70
C TRP A 148 14.98 -0.84 -23.61
N LEU A 149 14.94 -2.07 -23.13
CA LEU A 149 13.97 -2.55 -22.18
C LEU A 149 14.59 -2.66 -20.79
N ARG A 150 14.02 -1.99 -19.78
CA ARG A 150 14.40 -2.18 -18.38
C ARG A 150 13.31 -2.91 -17.63
N VAL A 151 13.66 -3.95 -16.90
CA VAL A 151 12.69 -4.79 -16.19
C VAL A 151 13.12 -4.97 -14.75
N SER A 152 12.16 -4.79 -13.84
CA SER A 152 12.30 -5.18 -12.45
C SER A 152 12.31 -6.70 -12.26
N GLU A 153 13.07 -7.22 -11.29
CA GLU A 153 13.00 -8.65 -10.88
C GLU A 153 11.54 -9.11 -10.66
N SER A 154 11.14 -10.27 -11.21
CA SER A 154 9.78 -10.81 -11.15
C SER A 154 9.52 -11.68 -9.91
N GLU A 155 8.24 -11.95 -9.63
CA GLU A 155 7.84 -13.03 -8.72
C GLU A 155 8.28 -14.37 -9.32
N SER A 156 9.42 -14.89 -8.87
CA SER A 156 10.04 -16.17 -9.26
C SER A 156 10.40 -16.27 -10.76
N ALA A 157 11.68 -16.49 -11.05
CA ALA A 157 12.16 -16.71 -12.41
C ALA A 157 11.63 -18.06 -12.91
N ASP A 158 10.82 -18.03 -13.96
CA ASP A 158 10.34 -19.22 -14.64
C ASP A 158 11.39 -19.52 -15.72
N GLY A 159 12.34 -20.41 -15.40
CA GLY A 159 13.70 -20.45 -16.00
C GLY A 159 13.76 -20.36 -17.53
N GLU A 160 12.91 -21.10 -18.25
CA GLU A 160 12.87 -21.07 -19.72
C GLU A 160 12.13 -19.84 -20.28
N ARG A 161 11.09 -19.36 -19.58
CA ARG A 161 10.25 -18.23 -20.03
C ARG A 161 10.92 -16.87 -19.88
N ASP A 162 11.98 -16.81 -19.10
CA ASP A 162 12.71 -15.60 -18.77
C ASP A 162 14.06 -15.48 -19.49
N GLU A 163 14.48 -16.49 -20.25
CA GLU A 163 15.78 -16.50 -20.92
C GLU A 163 15.97 -15.29 -21.87
N LEU A 164 14.99 -15.05 -22.75
CA LEU A 164 15.04 -13.91 -23.69
C LEU A 164 15.09 -12.57 -22.96
N ILE A 165 14.43 -12.48 -21.80
CA ILE A 165 14.37 -11.25 -21.00
C ILE A 165 15.67 -11.06 -20.25
N ASN A 166 16.20 -12.11 -19.63
CA ASN A 166 17.47 -12.09 -18.91
C ASN A 166 18.65 -11.79 -19.84
N LYS A 167 18.55 -12.18 -21.12
CA LYS A 167 19.60 -11.95 -22.13
C LYS A 167 19.57 -10.54 -22.71
N HIS A 168 18.39 -9.94 -22.90
CA HIS A 168 18.23 -8.70 -23.68
C HIS A 168 17.68 -7.50 -22.88
N ALA A 169 17.04 -7.72 -21.73
CA ALA A 169 16.56 -6.65 -20.89
C ALA A 169 17.61 -6.24 -19.85
N LEU A 170 17.67 -4.94 -19.57
CA LEU A 170 18.52 -4.40 -18.52
C LEU A 170 17.80 -4.45 -17.17
N PRO A 171 18.53 -4.68 -16.06
CA PRO A 171 17.92 -4.70 -14.74
C PRO A 171 17.47 -3.29 -14.31
N LEU A 172 16.23 -3.18 -13.83
CA LEU A 172 15.73 -2.00 -13.13
C LEU A 172 15.83 -2.24 -11.61
N PRO A 173 16.73 -1.54 -10.89
CA PRO A 173 17.03 -1.92 -9.52
C PRO A 173 15.88 -1.58 -8.57
N LEU A 174 15.22 -2.63 -8.06
CA LEU A 174 14.13 -2.53 -7.11
C LEU A 174 14.54 -2.69 -5.65
N ARG A 175 15.68 -3.33 -5.37
CA ARG A 175 16.00 -3.82 -4.02
C ARG A 175 15.91 -2.73 -2.96
N ILE A 176 14.91 -2.91 -2.09
CA ILE A 176 14.74 -2.28 -0.80
C ILE A 176 14.71 -3.44 0.18
N ASN A 177 15.57 -3.40 1.19
CA ASN A 177 15.57 -4.45 2.21
C ASN A 177 14.28 -4.35 3.00
N ALA A 178 13.55 -5.47 3.09
CA ALA A 178 12.45 -5.57 4.03
C ALA A 178 13.01 -5.31 5.44
N PRO A 179 12.29 -4.55 6.28
CA PRO A 179 12.64 -4.47 7.69
C PRO A 179 12.67 -5.88 8.29
N SER A 180 13.84 -6.34 8.74
CA SER A 180 13.96 -7.62 9.43
C SER A 180 13.46 -7.47 10.85
N HIS A 181 12.34 -8.13 11.18
CA HIS A 181 11.83 -8.22 12.54
C HIS A 181 11.83 -9.69 12.96
N PHE A 182 12.97 -10.17 13.47
CA PHE A 182 12.92 -11.37 14.29
C PHE A 182 12.41 -10.95 15.67
N VAL A 183 11.33 -11.58 16.13
CA VAL A 183 10.80 -11.32 17.45
C VAL A 183 10.71 -12.61 18.23
N ASP A 184 11.30 -12.58 19.43
CA ASP A 184 11.05 -13.56 20.49
C ASP A 184 9.96 -13.02 21.43
N PRO A 185 8.69 -13.43 21.27
CA PRO A 185 7.61 -13.01 22.16
C PRO A 185 7.80 -13.50 23.60
N GLY A 186 8.60 -14.55 23.83
CA GLY A 186 8.84 -15.11 25.16
C GLY A 186 9.58 -14.16 26.10
N ARG A 187 10.42 -13.26 25.56
CA ARG A 187 11.18 -12.28 26.35
C ARG A 187 10.35 -11.13 26.93
N LEU A 188 9.22 -10.80 26.32
CA LEU A 188 8.37 -9.69 26.79
C LEU A 188 7.61 -10.02 28.08
N CYS A 189 7.14 -11.26 28.19
CA CYS A 189 6.25 -11.69 29.28
C CYS A 189 7.01 -12.26 30.49
N SER A 190 8.34 -12.33 30.43
CA SER A 190 9.18 -12.74 31.55
C SER A 190 9.54 -11.58 32.49
N THR A 191 9.48 -10.33 32.01
CA THR A 191 10.03 -9.17 32.75
C THR A 191 9.02 -8.45 33.64
N SER A 192 7.71 -8.62 33.42
CA SER A 192 6.69 -7.79 34.09
C SER A 192 5.47 -8.61 34.52
N CYS A 193 5.07 -8.51 35.79
CA CYS A 193 3.94 -9.25 36.36
C CYS A 193 2.59 -8.86 35.72
N TRP A 194 2.42 -7.61 35.28
CA TRP A 194 1.17 -7.12 34.67
C TRP A 194 0.82 -7.85 33.37
N CYS A 195 1.80 -8.34 32.61
CA CYS A 195 1.57 -9.02 31.34
C CYS A 195 0.80 -10.34 31.48
N ARG A 196 0.73 -10.88 32.71
CA ARG A 196 0.05 -12.15 33.05
C ARG A 196 -1.27 -11.93 33.77
N GLN A 197 -1.58 -10.69 34.16
CA GLN A 197 -2.83 -10.37 34.81
C GLN A 197 -3.96 -10.49 33.79
N GLU A 198 -4.89 -11.40 34.04
CA GLU A 198 -6.12 -11.54 33.26
C GLU A 198 -7.13 -10.48 33.71
N ASP A 199 -7.89 -9.94 32.78
CA ASP A 199 -9.02 -9.04 33.03
C ASP A 199 -8.73 -7.71 33.76
N GLU A 200 -7.47 -7.39 34.07
CA GLU A 200 -7.05 -6.12 34.67
C GLU A 200 -6.71 -5.05 33.61
N TRP A 201 -6.30 -5.48 32.43
CA TRP A 201 -5.80 -4.63 31.35
C TRP A 201 -6.52 -4.90 30.04
N LEU A 202 -6.80 -3.85 29.27
CA LEU A 202 -7.23 -3.92 27.89
C LEU A 202 -6.03 -3.75 26.97
N ILE A 203 -5.71 -4.80 26.21
CA ILE A 203 -4.52 -4.89 25.36
C ILE A 203 -4.84 -4.48 23.92
N HIS A 204 -4.07 -3.54 23.37
CA HIS A 204 -4.06 -3.18 21.96
C HIS A 204 -2.70 -3.54 21.34
N CYS A 205 -2.65 -4.66 20.63
CA CYS A 205 -1.48 -4.99 19.81
C CYS A 205 -1.51 -4.16 18.51
N THR A 206 -0.48 -3.36 18.29
CA THR A 206 -0.23 -2.72 17.01
C THR A 206 0.03 -3.77 15.94
N ARG A 207 -0.28 -3.46 14.68
CA ARG A 207 -0.12 -4.40 13.56
C ARG A 207 0.52 -3.68 12.41
N GLN A 208 1.18 -4.43 11.52
CA GLN A 208 1.69 -3.87 10.27
C GLN A 208 0.55 -3.19 9.52
N ARG A 209 0.81 -1.98 9.03
CA ARG A 209 -0.16 -1.21 8.26
C ARG A 209 0.12 -1.38 6.77
N PHE A 210 -0.88 -1.83 6.02
CA PHE A 210 -0.84 -1.85 4.56
C PHE A 210 -1.57 -0.63 3.99
N GLY A 211 -0.94 0.05 3.03
CA GLY A 211 -1.50 1.25 2.40
C GLY A 211 -1.50 2.50 3.30
N PRO A 212 -2.36 3.49 2.98
CA PRO A 212 -2.40 4.77 3.68
C PRO A 212 -2.73 4.66 5.18
N TRP A 213 -2.25 5.65 5.94
CA TRP A 213 -2.74 5.90 7.30
C TRP A 213 -4.25 6.20 7.31
N PRO A 214 -4.98 5.96 8.41
CA PRO A 214 -6.42 6.24 8.47
C PRO A 214 -6.80 7.69 8.07
N ASN A 215 -5.93 8.65 8.37
CA ASN A 215 -6.10 10.07 8.08
C ASN A 215 -5.28 10.54 6.87
N GLN A 216 -4.79 9.63 6.03
CA GLN A 216 -3.97 9.94 4.86
C GLN A 216 -4.71 9.50 3.59
N SER A 217 -4.77 10.40 2.61
CA SER A 217 -5.29 10.10 1.29
C SER A 217 -4.36 9.14 0.54
N LYS A 218 -4.91 8.46 -0.48
CA LYS A 218 -4.10 7.62 -1.36
C LYS A 218 -2.98 8.43 -2.03
N VAL A 219 -3.26 9.66 -2.46
CA VAL A 219 -2.27 10.52 -3.14
C VAL A 219 -1.12 10.88 -2.20
N GLU A 220 -1.39 11.31 -0.98
CA GLU A 220 -0.36 11.62 0.02
C GLU A 220 0.50 10.39 0.36
N PHE A 221 -0.14 9.22 0.47
CA PHE A 221 0.57 7.97 0.68
C PHE A 221 1.53 7.66 -0.47
N LEU A 222 1.08 7.79 -1.71
CA LEU A 222 1.93 7.57 -2.89
C LEU A 222 3.08 8.60 -2.97
N LEU A 223 2.80 9.87 -2.69
CA LEU A 223 3.82 10.91 -2.62
C LEU A 223 4.86 10.62 -1.53
N SER A 224 4.44 10.08 -0.38
CA SER A 224 5.37 9.69 0.69
C SER A 224 6.32 8.58 0.23
N LEU A 225 5.80 7.54 -0.46
CA LEU A 225 6.61 6.46 -1.02
C LEU A 225 7.54 6.93 -2.15
N LEU A 226 7.09 7.89 -2.96
CA LEU A 226 7.92 8.54 -3.97
C LEU A 226 9.03 9.39 -3.35
N ALA A 227 8.78 10.08 -2.24
CA ALA A 227 9.77 10.92 -1.58
C ALA A 227 10.84 10.09 -0.84
N SER A 228 10.42 9.19 0.04
CA SER A 228 11.32 8.33 0.83
C SER A 228 10.64 7.01 1.17
N ALA A 229 11.32 5.90 0.85
CA ALA A 229 10.85 4.55 1.11
C ALA A 229 11.29 4.04 2.49
N ASP A 230 11.15 4.84 3.55
CA ASP A 230 11.35 4.31 4.89
C ASP A 230 10.19 3.40 5.27
N LEU A 231 10.37 2.11 5.01
CA LEU A 231 9.37 1.09 5.28
C LEU A 231 9.16 0.82 6.77
N ARG A 232 10.09 1.25 7.64
CA ARG A 232 10.05 0.99 9.08
C ARG A 232 8.81 1.61 9.72
N GLN A 233 8.34 2.75 9.21
CA GLN A 233 7.17 3.44 9.75
C GLN A 233 5.86 2.62 9.65
N TRP A 234 5.78 1.63 8.74
CA TRP A 234 4.58 0.81 8.57
C TRP A 234 4.66 -0.56 9.26
N THR A 235 5.78 -0.87 9.93
CA THR A 235 5.93 -2.09 10.73
C THR A 235 5.12 -1.96 12.03
N PRO A 236 4.84 -3.07 12.76
CA PRO A 236 4.17 -2.97 14.06
C PRO A 236 4.88 -1.98 15.01
N GLN A 237 6.21 -2.02 15.02
CA GLN A 237 7.02 -1.07 15.79
C GLN A 237 6.84 0.38 15.32
N GLY A 238 6.95 0.65 14.02
CA GLY A 238 6.77 2.02 13.49
C GLY A 238 5.36 2.57 13.74
N VAL A 239 4.35 1.69 13.73
CA VAL A 239 2.98 2.04 14.11
C VAL A 239 2.90 2.40 15.60
N LEU A 240 3.57 1.66 16.48
CA LEU A 240 3.67 2.00 17.90
C LEU A 240 4.40 3.33 18.11
N GLU A 241 5.54 3.55 17.47
CA GLU A 241 6.28 4.83 17.52
C GLU A 241 5.39 6.00 17.10
N ARG A 242 4.59 5.82 16.03
CA ARG A 242 3.60 6.80 15.61
C ARG A 242 2.55 7.05 16.69
N ILE A 243 1.92 6.01 17.24
CA ILE A 243 0.92 6.13 18.31
C ILE A 243 1.47 6.90 19.51
N LEU A 244 2.70 6.57 19.93
CA LEU A 244 3.37 7.23 21.05
C LEU A 244 3.69 8.70 20.72
N SER A 245 4.18 8.99 19.51
CA SER A 245 4.45 10.37 19.08
C SER A 245 3.20 11.24 19.00
N GLN A 246 2.06 10.65 18.65
CA GLN A 246 0.77 11.33 18.55
C GLN A 246 0.00 11.33 19.88
N GLY A 247 0.41 10.53 20.86
CA GLY A 247 -0.33 10.29 22.10
C GLY A 247 -1.73 9.71 21.87
N ARG A 248 -1.98 8.98 20.79
CA ARG A 248 -3.35 8.61 20.38
C ARG A 248 -3.44 7.32 19.57
N LEU A 249 -4.46 6.52 19.84
CA LEU A 249 -4.92 5.43 18.98
C LEU A 249 -6.03 5.95 18.06
N THR A 250 -5.80 5.95 16.74
CA THR A 250 -6.80 6.39 15.77
C THR A 250 -7.79 5.28 15.44
N ALA A 251 -9.08 5.56 15.61
CA ALA A 251 -10.17 4.68 15.25
C ALA A 251 -10.20 4.46 13.74
N SER A 252 -10.41 3.22 13.30
CA SER A 252 -10.48 2.91 11.87
C SER A 252 -11.57 1.88 11.56
N ALA A 253 -12.21 2.04 10.40
CA ALA A 253 -13.29 1.16 9.96
C ALA A 253 -12.78 -0.02 9.10
N VAL A 254 -11.48 -0.35 9.22
CA VAL A 254 -10.82 -1.36 8.36
C VAL A 254 -11.32 -2.78 8.66
N THR A 255 -11.70 -3.06 9.90
CA THR A 255 -12.15 -4.38 10.38
C THR A 255 -13.62 -4.45 10.78
N SER A 256 -14.30 -3.31 10.96
CA SER A 256 -15.76 -3.25 11.09
C SER A 256 -16.41 -3.31 9.69
N ASP A 257 -17.74 -3.36 9.57
CA ASP A 257 -18.46 -3.30 8.28
C ASP A 257 -18.32 -1.94 7.54
N ARG A 258 -17.14 -1.30 7.65
CA ARG A 258 -16.75 -0.01 7.07
C ARG A 258 -17.63 1.16 7.48
N ARG A 259 -18.46 0.98 8.50
CA ARG A 259 -19.48 1.94 8.92
C ARG A 259 -19.13 2.67 10.20
N PHE A 260 -18.37 2.04 11.08
CA PHE A 260 -17.98 2.60 12.38
C PHE A 260 -16.47 2.52 12.54
N PRO A 261 -15.74 3.64 12.55
CA PRO A 261 -14.35 3.63 12.97
C PRO A 261 -14.28 3.24 14.44
N VAL A 262 -13.48 2.23 14.79
CA VAL A 262 -13.33 1.79 16.18
C VAL A 262 -11.85 1.56 16.51
N VAL A 263 -11.53 1.65 17.80
CA VAL A 263 -10.29 1.11 18.36
C VAL A 263 -10.63 -0.16 19.13
N CYS A 264 -10.02 -1.28 18.76
CA CYS A 264 -10.26 -2.59 19.37
C CYS A 264 -9.19 -2.90 20.42
N PHE A 265 -9.61 -3.55 21.50
CA PHE A 265 -8.77 -4.08 22.56
C PHE A 265 -9.21 -5.50 22.90
N SER A 266 -8.36 -6.23 23.62
CA SER A 266 -8.68 -7.54 24.21
C SER A 266 -8.52 -7.47 25.73
N ALA A 267 -9.43 -8.09 26.49
CA ALA A 267 -9.29 -8.24 27.94
C ALA A 267 -8.44 -9.46 28.36
N ARG A 268 -7.97 -10.26 27.39
CA ARG A 268 -7.03 -11.36 27.65
C ARG A 268 -5.66 -10.78 28.02
N SER A 269 -4.94 -11.46 28.91
CA SER A 269 -3.59 -11.05 29.28
C SER A 269 -2.65 -11.01 28.06
N LEU A 270 -1.66 -10.09 28.07
CA LEU A 270 -0.68 -9.98 26.99
C LEU A 270 0.04 -11.32 26.75
N SER A 271 0.40 -12.02 27.82
CA SER A 271 1.05 -13.33 27.75
C SER A 271 0.20 -14.38 27.02
N HIS A 272 -1.12 -14.37 27.26
CA HIS A 272 -2.04 -15.26 26.58
C HIS A 272 -2.14 -14.94 25.09
N LEU A 273 -2.27 -13.65 24.74
CA LEU A 273 -2.36 -13.21 23.34
C LEU A 273 -1.10 -13.57 22.54
N LEU A 274 0.08 -13.33 23.11
CA LEU A 274 1.35 -13.66 22.44
C LEU A 274 1.62 -15.16 22.37
N ALA A 275 1.17 -15.96 23.34
CA ALA A 275 1.26 -17.41 23.29
C ALA A 275 0.36 -18.03 22.19
N GLN A 276 -0.75 -17.38 21.86
CA GLN A 276 -1.68 -17.80 20.80
C GLN A 276 -1.39 -17.17 19.44
N ARG A 277 -0.32 -16.37 19.34
CA ARG A 277 0.07 -15.66 18.12
C ARG A 277 0.19 -16.63 16.95
N CYS A 278 -0.57 -16.40 15.89
CA CYS A 278 -0.52 -17.22 14.70
C CYS A 278 -0.61 -16.39 13.41
N TYR A 279 0.06 -16.88 12.36
CA TYR A 279 0.05 -16.22 11.07
C TYR A 279 -1.25 -16.54 10.32
N ARG A 280 -2.02 -15.51 9.98
CA ARG A 280 -3.28 -15.61 9.26
C ARG A 280 -3.02 -15.39 7.77
N SER A 281 -2.84 -16.47 7.02
CA SER A 281 -2.52 -16.45 5.59
C SER A 281 -3.51 -15.63 4.74
N HIS A 282 -4.81 -15.76 5.01
CA HIS A 282 -5.88 -15.06 4.27
C HIS A 282 -5.83 -13.53 4.36
N VAL A 283 -5.21 -12.98 5.41
CA VAL A 283 -4.97 -11.54 5.59
C VAL A 283 -3.48 -11.18 5.59
N GLN A 284 -2.61 -12.16 5.32
CA GLN A 284 -1.15 -12.04 5.23
C GLN A 284 -0.51 -11.29 6.41
N ARG A 285 -0.92 -11.61 7.64
CA ARG A 285 -0.41 -10.97 8.85
C ARG A 285 -0.54 -11.86 10.08
N TRP A 286 0.22 -11.57 11.12
CA TRP A 286 0.01 -12.12 12.46
C TRP A 286 -1.21 -11.46 13.12
N ASP A 287 -1.94 -12.23 13.93
CA ASP A 287 -3.09 -11.72 14.70
C ASP A 287 -2.66 -10.84 15.89
N TYR A 288 -1.64 -11.27 16.62
CA TYR A 288 -1.03 -10.52 17.72
C TYR A 288 0.43 -10.24 17.40
N GLU A 289 0.82 -8.97 17.47
CA GLU A 289 2.22 -8.58 17.37
C GLU A 289 2.71 -8.09 18.74
N PRO A 290 3.98 -8.32 19.07
CA PRO A 290 4.60 -8.01 20.36
C PRO A 290 4.95 -6.52 20.51
N TYR A 291 4.05 -5.65 20.04
CA TYR A 291 4.17 -4.20 20.09
C TYR A 291 2.80 -3.62 20.37
N GLY A 292 2.67 -2.72 21.32
CA GLY A 292 1.37 -2.15 21.64
C GLY A 292 1.30 -1.37 22.93
N VAL A 293 0.06 -1.10 23.31
CA VAL A 293 -0.30 -0.42 24.54
C VAL A 293 -1.33 -1.24 25.30
N ALA A 294 -1.26 -1.20 26.62
CA ALA A 294 -2.24 -1.76 27.53
C ALA A 294 -2.80 -0.64 28.40
N ILE A 295 -4.12 -0.61 28.55
CA ILE A 295 -4.83 0.39 29.35
C ILE A 295 -5.51 -0.32 30.50
N ARG A 296 -5.39 0.20 31.74
CA ARG A 296 -6.08 -0.38 32.89
C ARG A 296 -7.58 -0.40 32.62
N LYS A 297 -8.21 -1.56 32.84
CA LYS A 297 -9.60 -1.80 32.45
C LYS A 297 -10.56 -0.82 33.11
N SER A 298 -10.36 -0.46 34.38
CA SER A 298 -11.16 0.55 35.07
C SER A 298 -11.11 1.90 34.36
N ALA A 299 -9.91 2.44 34.11
CA ALA A 299 -9.74 3.71 33.43
C ALA A 299 -10.30 3.69 31.99
N ALA A 300 -10.17 2.55 31.30
CA ALA A 300 -10.78 2.37 29.98
C ALA A 300 -12.31 2.42 30.02
N ILE A 301 -12.94 1.83 31.03
CA ILE A 301 -14.39 1.89 31.25
C ILE A 301 -14.82 3.34 31.50
N ASP A 302 -14.06 4.09 32.30
CA ASP A 302 -14.35 5.49 32.59
C ASP A 302 -14.31 6.36 31.32
N LEU A 303 -13.38 6.06 30.39
CA LEU A 303 -13.29 6.72 29.09
C LEU A 303 -14.39 6.29 28.08
N GLY A 304 -15.27 5.35 28.45
CA GLY A 304 -16.35 4.91 27.57
C GLY A 304 -16.02 3.73 26.66
N ILE A 305 -14.89 3.03 26.88
CA ILE A 305 -14.59 1.77 26.18
C ILE A 305 -15.54 0.70 26.71
N ARG A 306 -16.13 -0.09 25.81
CA ARG A 306 -17.19 -1.06 26.16
C ARG A 306 -16.92 -2.45 25.58
N PRO A 307 -17.41 -3.52 26.23
CA PRO A 307 -17.26 -4.87 25.70
C PRO A 307 -18.11 -5.05 24.44
N VAL A 308 -17.59 -5.89 23.55
CA VAL A 308 -18.27 -6.35 22.35
C VAL A 308 -19.50 -7.20 22.69
N ILE A 309 -20.53 -7.07 21.86
CA ILE A 309 -21.77 -7.85 21.91
C ILE A 309 -21.66 -8.94 20.86
N TYR A 310 -21.41 -10.17 21.32
CA TYR A 310 -21.36 -11.34 20.45
C TYR A 310 -22.76 -11.85 20.13
N GLY A 311 -23.04 -12.16 18.87
CA GLY A 311 -24.34 -12.71 18.51
C GLY A 311 -24.49 -13.11 17.04
N THR A 312 -25.75 -13.35 16.66
CA THR A 312 -26.14 -13.68 15.29
C THR A 312 -26.52 -12.41 14.52
N ARG A 313 -26.84 -12.56 13.23
CA ARG A 313 -27.38 -11.46 12.41
C ARG A 313 -28.69 -10.90 12.99
N GLN A 314 -29.50 -11.73 13.64
CA GLN A 314 -30.71 -11.28 14.34
C GLN A 314 -30.36 -10.41 15.54
N THR A 315 -29.37 -10.82 16.35
CA THR A 315 -28.85 -10.00 17.45
C THR A 315 -28.38 -8.64 16.95
N LYS A 316 -27.67 -8.58 15.81
CA LYS A 316 -27.25 -7.31 15.21
C LYS A 316 -28.42 -6.41 14.81
N ALA A 317 -29.48 -7.00 14.26
CA ALA A 317 -30.65 -6.26 13.78
C ALA A 317 -31.44 -5.62 14.93
N SER A 318 -31.50 -6.29 16.08
CA SER A 318 -32.16 -5.78 17.29
C SER A 318 -31.34 -4.74 18.06
N LEU A 319 -30.05 -4.59 17.78
CA LEU A 319 -29.21 -3.60 18.46
C LEU A 319 -29.56 -2.16 18.02
N PRO A 320 -29.70 -1.24 19.00
CA PRO A 320 -29.75 0.20 18.76
C PRO A 320 -28.55 0.68 17.91
N MET A 321 -28.78 1.69 17.06
CA MET A 321 -27.78 2.13 16.06
C MET A 321 -26.45 2.55 16.69
N ASP A 322 -26.52 3.24 17.82
CA ASP A 322 -25.41 3.69 18.65
C ASP A 322 -24.65 2.55 19.35
N GLN A 323 -25.21 1.34 19.41
CA GLN A 323 -24.55 0.15 19.98
C GLN A 323 -24.02 -0.81 18.92
N ARG A 324 -24.37 -0.62 17.65
CA ARG A 324 -23.97 -1.54 16.56
C ARG A 324 -22.45 -1.63 16.35
N TYR A 325 -21.69 -0.61 16.75
CA TYR A 325 -20.22 -0.67 16.70
C TYR A 325 -19.63 -1.76 17.61
N ARG A 326 -20.36 -2.14 18.65
CA ARG A 326 -19.98 -3.20 19.60
C ARG A 326 -20.29 -4.59 19.06
N PHE A 327 -21.03 -4.75 17.98
CA PHE A 327 -21.42 -6.07 17.49
C PHE A 327 -20.23 -6.84 16.89
N GLN A 328 -20.09 -8.12 17.25
CA GLN A 328 -19.20 -9.08 16.61
C GLN A 328 -19.96 -10.38 16.37
N ALA A 329 -19.82 -10.97 15.18
CA ALA A 329 -20.38 -12.29 14.95
C ALA A 329 -19.59 -13.34 15.75
N ILE A 330 -20.27 -14.31 16.37
CA ILE A 330 -19.63 -15.41 17.10
C ILE A 330 -18.65 -16.19 16.20
N GLY A 331 -18.93 -16.23 14.90
CA GLY A 331 -18.17 -16.97 13.90
C GLY A 331 -18.78 -18.35 13.64
N LYS A 332 -18.48 -18.93 12.47
CA LYS A 332 -18.95 -20.28 12.08
C LYS A 332 -17.90 -21.36 12.30
N GLN A 333 -16.63 -21.03 12.04
CA GLN A 333 -15.49 -21.95 12.12
C GLN A 333 -14.50 -21.57 13.22
N THR A 334 -14.50 -20.31 13.67
CA THR A 334 -13.62 -19.79 14.72
C THR A 334 -14.48 -19.04 15.71
N ASP A 335 -14.36 -19.38 16.99
CA ASP A 335 -15.09 -18.72 18.07
C ASP A 335 -14.34 -17.48 18.55
N TRP A 336 -14.81 -16.31 18.10
CA TRP A 336 -14.20 -15.02 18.42
C TRP A 336 -14.46 -14.54 19.86
N ARG A 337 -15.26 -15.26 20.64
CA ARG A 337 -15.52 -14.93 22.06
C ARG A 337 -14.27 -15.10 22.93
N SER A 338 -13.35 -15.97 22.50
CA SER A 338 -12.08 -16.20 23.17
C SER A 338 -11.20 -14.93 23.27
N GLU A 339 -11.34 -13.99 22.34
CA GLU A 339 -10.58 -12.73 22.35
C GLU A 339 -11.06 -11.73 23.40
N GLN A 340 -12.26 -11.91 23.96
CA GLN A 340 -12.87 -10.99 24.92
C GLN A 340 -12.72 -9.52 24.47
N GLU A 341 -13.23 -9.21 23.27
CA GLU A 341 -12.97 -7.94 22.60
C GLU A 341 -13.70 -6.76 23.26
N TRP A 342 -13.03 -5.62 23.33
CA TRP A 342 -13.55 -4.33 23.76
C TRP A 342 -13.34 -3.28 22.67
N ARG A 343 -14.25 -2.31 22.56
CA ARG A 343 -14.19 -1.27 21.52
C ARG A 343 -14.42 0.13 22.07
N SER A 344 -13.65 1.07 21.54
CA SER A 344 -13.97 2.50 21.55
C SER A 344 -14.59 2.87 20.20
N LEU A 345 -15.65 3.70 20.21
CA LEU A 345 -16.25 4.28 18.99
C LEU A 345 -15.46 5.49 18.46
N GLN A 346 -14.52 6.02 19.25
CA GLN A 346 -13.73 7.18 18.92
C GLN A 346 -12.23 6.86 19.03
N ASP A 347 -11.40 7.77 18.56
CA ASP A 347 -9.99 7.77 18.88
C ASP A 347 -9.78 7.72 20.39
N VAL A 348 -8.75 7.01 20.84
CA VAL A 348 -8.38 6.95 22.26
C VAL A 348 -7.16 7.82 22.47
N ASP A 349 -7.36 8.94 23.18
CA ASP A 349 -6.28 9.84 23.55
C ASP A 349 -5.56 9.29 24.78
N LEU A 350 -4.31 8.87 24.58
CA LEU A 350 -3.48 8.25 25.63
C LEU A 350 -3.05 9.28 26.68
N THR A 351 -3.12 10.58 26.38
CA THR A 351 -2.74 11.64 27.33
C THR A 351 -3.79 11.87 28.42
N GLN A 352 -5.00 11.30 28.27
CA GLN A 352 -6.09 11.44 29.25
C GLN A 352 -5.98 10.46 30.43
N PHE A 353 -5.09 9.46 30.33
CA PHE A 353 -4.92 8.45 31.37
C PHE A 353 -3.81 8.83 32.34
N HIS A 354 -3.94 8.38 33.59
CA HIS A 354 -2.83 8.45 34.53
C HIS A 354 -1.66 7.57 34.02
N PRO A 355 -0.39 7.96 34.23
CA PRO A 355 0.76 7.14 33.82
C PRO A 355 0.75 5.70 34.36
N ASP A 356 0.08 5.45 35.49
CA ASP A 356 -0.08 4.10 36.07
C ASP A 356 -1.18 3.24 35.43
N ASP A 357 -2.01 3.85 34.58
CA ASP A 357 -3.08 3.19 33.84
C ASP A 357 -2.68 2.86 32.41
N ILE A 358 -1.46 3.20 32.01
CA ILE A 358 -0.91 2.85 30.71
C ILE A 358 0.36 2.04 30.86
N ARG A 359 0.48 0.98 30.06
CA ARG A 359 1.73 0.27 29.82
C ARG A 359 2.00 0.21 28.32
N VAL A 360 3.24 0.49 27.95
CA VAL A 360 3.74 0.31 26.58
C VAL A 360 4.55 -0.98 26.55
N PHE A 361 4.37 -1.80 25.53
CA PHE A 361 5.16 -3.02 25.34
C PHE A 361 5.72 -3.08 23.92
N SER A 362 6.97 -3.52 23.82
CA SER A 362 7.68 -3.70 22.56
C SER A 362 8.73 -4.78 22.74
N SER A 363 8.80 -5.77 21.86
CA SER A 363 9.92 -6.71 21.89
C SER A 363 11.20 -5.94 21.63
N ALA A 364 12.19 -6.06 22.51
CA ALA A 364 13.52 -5.57 22.21
C ALA A 364 13.99 -6.30 20.94
N ALA A 365 14.26 -5.57 19.87
CA ALA A 365 14.98 -6.13 18.73
C ALA A 365 16.29 -6.71 19.29
N SER A 366 16.55 -7.99 19.04
CA SER A 366 17.87 -8.54 19.27
C SER A 366 18.81 -7.75 18.36
N ARG A 367 19.64 -6.89 18.96
CA ARG A 367 20.66 -6.13 18.24
C ARG A 367 21.67 -7.06 17.60
#